data_AF-A0A558DWV2-F1
#
_entry.id   AF-A0A558DWV2-F1
#
_cell.length_a   1.000
_cell.length_b   1.000
_cell.length_c   1.000
_cell.angle_alpha   90.00
_cell.angle_beta   90.00
_cell.angle_gamma   90.00
#
_symmetry.space_group_name_H-M   'P 1'
#
loop_
_entity.id
_entity.type
_entity.pdbx_description
1 polymer ?
#
loop_
_entity_poly.entity_id
_entity_poly.type
_entity_poly.pdbx_seq_one_letter_code
_entity_poly.pdbx_strand_id
1 'polypeptide(L)'
;MKYEDLLCQALEIEPPWQIVRMRNDLGRRQLDVWVAREMPRRGWIFGPRHALPEVPERVWRHINVGQSRCVVHAATTDDMAQMALPWIGADEQVFTHALSRQIATYFMEGIKFQSICKLLDIPAGDLWKFKHSLDNGKISLSGKDTLMADSGQAKFDIPEVDHPVWGALLTGGLDIEIRVLSLKLLLTKLRGQMQLISDPEVRQMKAHELHHYFVRHAIQLSHELAQIRQN
;
A
#
# COMPACT_ATOMS: atom_id res chain seq x y z
N MET A 1 -19.39 21.62 -13.24
CA MET A 1 -18.74 20.81 -12.21
C MET A 1 -18.24 21.74 -11.13
N LYS A 2 -18.64 21.54 -9.87
CA LYS A 2 -18.18 22.37 -8.75
C LYS A 2 -16.74 21.98 -8.40
N TYR A 3 -15.99 22.89 -7.78
CA TYR A 3 -14.62 22.59 -7.33
C TYR A 3 -14.58 21.44 -6.31
N GLU A 4 -15.66 21.26 -5.55
CA GLU A 4 -15.84 20.16 -4.59
C GLU A 4 -15.94 18.81 -5.29
N ASP A 5 -16.65 18.74 -6.42
CA ASP A 5 -16.78 17.52 -7.22
C ASP A 5 -15.42 17.08 -7.78
N LEU A 6 -14.63 18.05 -8.27
CA LEU A 6 -13.27 17.82 -8.74
C LEU A 6 -12.36 17.30 -7.64
N LEU A 7 -12.48 17.85 -6.42
CA LEU A 7 -11.67 17.41 -5.30
C LEU A 7 -12.11 16.02 -4.81
N CYS A 8 -13.40 15.74 -4.75
CA CYS A 8 -13.89 14.40 -4.44
C CYS A 8 -13.31 13.37 -5.43
N GLN A 9 -13.36 13.68 -6.73
CA GLN A 9 -12.77 12.82 -7.75
C GLN A 9 -11.25 12.65 -7.57
N ALA A 10 -10.53 13.74 -7.30
CA ALA A 10 -9.07 13.69 -7.10
C ALA A 10 -8.64 12.90 -5.85
N LEU A 11 -9.51 12.82 -4.85
CA LEU A 11 -9.29 12.07 -3.60
C LEU A 11 -9.95 10.69 -3.62
N GLU A 12 -10.50 10.25 -4.76
CA GLU A 12 -11.25 8.99 -4.91
C GLU A 12 -12.41 8.86 -3.89
N ILE A 13 -13.03 9.99 -3.52
CA ILE A 13 -14.20 10.04 -2.66
C ILE A 13 -15.45 9.90 -3.54
N GLU A 14 -16.05 8.72 -3.49
CA GLU A 14 -17.26 8.38 -4.24
C GLU A 14 -18.51 8.39 -3.34
N PRO A 15 -19.71 8.62 -3.92
CA PRO A 15 -20.96 8.40 -3.22
C PRO A 15 -21.00 7.02 -2.54
N PRO A 16 -21.56 6.90 -1.32
CA PRO A 16 -22.35 7.90 -0.62
C PRO A 16 -21.52 8.89 0.22
N TRP A 17 -20.22 9.00 -0.01
CA TRP A 17 -19.33 9.88 0.77
C TRP A 17 -19.16 11.24 0.09
N GLN A 18 -19.07 12.28 0.90
CA GLN A 18 -18.82 13.64 0.42
C GLN A 18 -17.93 14.42 1.37
N ILE A 19 -17.26 15.42 0.81
CA ILE A 19 -16.53 16.42 1.59
C ILE A 19 -17.55 17.37 2.23
N VAL A 20 -17.64 17.37 3.56
CA VAL A 20 -18.57 18.23 4.32
C VAL A 20 -17.92 19.50 4.85
N ARG A 21 -16.58 19.50 4.96
CA ARG A 21 -15.80 20.66 5.40
C ARG A 21 -14.40 20.59 4.83
N MET A 22 -13.82 21.76 4.58
CA MET A 22 -12.42 21.91 4.19
C MET A 22 -11.76 23.02 5.00
N ARG A 23 -10.47 22.86 5.30
CA ARG A 23 -9.61 23.91 5.86
C ARG A 23 -8.29 23.91 5.13
N ASN A 24 -7.91 25.07 4.61
CA ASN A 24 -6.62 25.26 3.96
C ASN A 24 -5.74 26.15 4.84
N ASP A 25 -4.67 25.57 5.39
CA ASP A 25 -3.63 26.29 6.10
C ASP A 25 -2.47 26.57 5.13
N LEU A 26 -2.44 27.80 4.61
CA LEU A 26 -1.42 28.25 3.66
C LEU A 26 -0.02 28.30 4.28
N GLY A 27 0.08 28.59 5.58
CA GLY A 27 1.36 28.67 6.28
C GLY A 27 2.00 27.30 6.44
N ARG A 28 1.20 26.28 6.77
CA ARG A 28 1.65 24.88 6.89
C ARG A 28 1.60 24.09 5.60
N ARG A 29 1.10 24.71 4.51
CA ARG A 29 0.79 24.06 3.22
C ARG A 29 0.01 22.78 3.43
N GLN A 30 -1.08 22.87 4.19
CA GLN A 30 -1.90 21.73 4.58
C GLN A 30 -3.36 21.96 4.17
N LEU A 31 -3.93 20.96 3.51
CA LEU A 31 -5.35 20.88 3.20
C LEU A 31 -5.98 19.79 4.06
N ASP A 32 -6.78 20.19 5.04
CA ASP A 32 -7.63 19.28 5.81
C ASP A 32 -9.00 19.14 5.14
N VAL A 33 -9.44 17.90 4.98
CA VAL A 33 -10.71 17.54 4.34
C VAL A 33 -11.50 16.64 5.29
N TRP A 34 -12.72 17.03 5.63
CA TRP A 34 -13.63 16.21 6.42
C TRP A 34 -14.60 15.49 5.51
N VAL A 35 -14.63 14.18 5.61
CA VAL A 35 -15.47 13.31 4.81
C VAL A 35 -16.53 12.68 5.69
N ALA A 36 -17.79 12.75 5.25
CA ALA A 36 -18.90 12.11 5.91
C ALA A 36 -19.87 11.54 4.89
N ARG A 37 -20.67 10.56 5.32
CA ARG A 37 -21.72 9.99 4.51
C ARG A 37 -22.77 11.06 4.22
N GLU A 38 -23.19 11.16 2.96
CA GLU A 38 -24.30 12.00 2.54
C GLU A 38 -25.55 11.60 3.31
N MET A 39 -25.98 12.50 4.20
CA MET A 39 -27.28 12.35 4.82
C MET A 39 -28.31 12.89 3.83
N PRO A 40 -29.39 12.14 3.54
CA PRO A 40 -30.50 12.70 2.78
C PRO A 40 -30.95 13.97 3.51
N ARG A 41 -31.06 15.08 2.76
CA ARG A 41 -31.56 16.36 3.28
C ARG A 41 -32.90 16.08 3.96
N ARG A 42 -32.89 15.96 5.29
CA ARG A 42 -34.10 15.79 6.08
C ARG A 42 -34.90 17.08 5.87
N GLY A 43 -36.02 16.96 5.16
CA GLY A 43 -37.02 18.02 5.07
C GLY A 43 -37.34 18.52 6.48
N TRP A 44 -37.37 19.83 6.62
CA TRP A 44 -37.40 20.58 7.88
C TRP A 44 -38.73 20.44 8.65
N ILE A 45 -39.22 19.23 8.91
CA ILE A 45 -40.42 19.05 9.71
C ILE A 45 -40.36 17.74 10.53
N PHE A 46 -40.22 17.90 11.85
CA PHE A 46 -40.38 16.92 12.95
C PHE A 46 -39.36 15.78 13.12
N GLY A 47 -38.62 15.85 14.24
CA GLY A 47 -38.00 14.67 14.86
C GLY A 47 -36.95 15.06 15.91
N PRO A 48 -36.96 14.45 17.12
CA PRO A 48 -35.94 14.74 18.13
C PRO A 48 -34.56 14.40 17.57
N ARG A 49 -33.58 15.29 17.81
CA ARG A 49 -32.16 15.04 17.54
C ARG A 49 -31.76 13.81 18.35
N HIS A 50 -31.79 12.63 17.74
CA HIS A 50 -30.99 11.53 18.22
C HIS A 50 -29.54 12.01 18.06
N ALA A 51 -28.89 12.28 19.19
CA ALA A 51 -27.45 12.47 19.21
C ALA A 51 -26.87 11.19 18.60
N LEU A 52 -26.30 11.31 17.40
CA LEU A 52 -25.52 10.22 16.84
C LEU A 52 -24.42 9.92 17.86
N PRO A 53 -24.09 8.63 18.07
CA PRO A 53 -22.94 8.28 18.90
C PRO A 53 -21.74 9.12 18.43
N GLU A 54 -21.01 9.69 19.38
CA GLU A 54 -19.81 10.47 19.12
C GLU A 54 -18.72 9.50 18.64
N VAL A 55 -18.82 9.09 17.37
CA VAL A 55 -17.87 8.20 16.74
C VAL A 55 -16.53 8.96 16.70
N PRO A 56 -15.45 8.39 17.24
CA PRO A 56 -14.18 9.09 17.31
C PRO A 56 -13.71 9.46 15.91
N GLU A 57 -13.42 10.75 15.73
CA GLU A 57 -12.83 11.26 14.51
C GLU A 57 -11.43 10.67 14.35
N ARG A 58 -11.18 10.07 13.19
CA ARG A 58 -9.86 9.59 12.78
C ARG A 58 -9.27 10.47 11.72
N VAL A 59 -7.95 10.53 11.74
CA VAL A 59 -7.14 11.43 10.93
C VAL A 59 -6.07 10.63 10.21
N TRP A 60 -6.01 10.76 8.89
CA TRP A 60 -4.99 10.13 8.06
C TRP A 60 -4.33 11.12 7.13
N ARG A 61 -3.04 10.90 6.88
CA ARG A 61 -2.31 11.59 5.83
C ARG A 61 -2.60 10.91 4.48
N HIS A 62 -2.99 11.70 3.49
CA HIS A 62 -3.37 11.24 2.14
C HIS A 62 -2.38 11.72 1.07
N ILE A 63 -2.60 11.40 -0.20
CA ILE A 63 -1.78 11.90 -1.32
C ILE A 63 -1.84 13.43 -1.37
N ASN A 64 -0.73 14.09 -1.73
CA ASN A 64 -0.68 15.55 -1.83
C ASN A 64 -1.65 16.09 -2.88
N VAL A 65 -2.31 17.20 -2.56
CA VAL A 65 -3.08 17.98 -3.54
C VAL A 65 -2.19 19.11 -4.03
N GLY A 66 -1.60 18.91 -5.20
CA GLY A 66 -0.54 19.76 -5.73
C GLY A 66 0.65 19.80 -4.77
N GLN A 67 0.87 20.98 -4.17
CA GLN A 67 1.98 21.25 -3.28
C GLN A 67 1.61 21.24 -1.79
N SER A 68 0.35 20.95 -1.47
CA SER A 68 -0.16 20.92 -0.10
C SER A 68 -0.31 19.49 0.40
N ARG A 69 0.11 19.26 1.64
CA ARG A 69 -0.14 18.02 2.37
C ARG A 69 -1.63 17.87 2.60
N CYS A 70 -2.22 16.80 2.05
CA CYS A 70 -3.62 16.49 2.29
C CYS A 70 -3.77 15.60 3.54
N VAL A 71 -4.73 15.95 4.38
CA VAL A 71 -5.11 15.22 5.58
C VAL A 71 -6.62 14.99 5.54
N VAL A 72 -7.03 13.73 5.66
CA VAL A 72 -8.43 13.31 5.64
C VAL A 72 -8.90 13.03 7.06
N HIS A 73 -10.05 13.57 7.40
CA HIS A 73 -10.72 13.44 8.69
C HIS A 73 -12.07 12.74 8.46
N ALA A 74 -12.35 11.66 9.19
CA ALA A 74 -13.66 11.02 9.12
C ALA A 74 -13.99 10.29 10.42
N ALA A 75 -15.28 10.20 10.75
CA ALA A 75 -15.79 9.29 11.75
C ALA A 75 -15.79 7.86 11.17
N THR A 76 -14.99 6.95 11.73
CA THR A 76 -14.95 5.56 11.24
C THR A 76 -16.08 4.72 11.83
N THR A 77 -16.87 4.13 10.95
CA THR A 77 -17.83 3.07 11.29
C THR A 77 -17.30 1.70 10.85
N ASP A 78 -17.77 0.63 11.47
CA ASP A 78 -17.28 -0.74 11.21
C ASP A 78 -17.44 -1.16 9.73
N ASP A 79 -18.49 -0.66 9.07
CA ASP A 79 -18.72 -0.88 7.64
C ASP A 79 -17.61 -0.26 6.77
N MET A 80 -17.10 0.92 7.13
CA MET A 80 -16.03 1.59 6.39
C MET A 80 -14.74 0.80 6.40
N ALA A 81 -14.36 0.23 7.56
CA ALA A 81 -13.15 -0.56 7.71
C ALA A 81 -13.16 -1.79 6.78
N GLN A 82 -14.35 -2.36 6.55
CA GLN A 82 -14.53 -3.51 5.67
C GLN A 82 -14.54 -3.15 4.18
N MET A 83 -14.89 -1.90 3.83
CA MET A 83 -14.96 -1.42 2.44
C MET A 83 -13.61 -1.04 1.82
N ALA A 84 -12.53 -0.94 2.62
CA ALA A 84 -11.17 -0.60 2.16
C ALA A 84 -11.12 0.65 1.24
N LEU A 85 -11.85 1.71 1.62
CA LEU A 85 -11.99 2.92 0.81
C LEU A 85 -10.63 3.61 0.60
N PRO A 86 -10.29 4.13 -0.60
CA PRO A 86 -8.95 4.66 -0.88
C PRO A 86 -8.50 5.80 0.05
N TRP A 87 -9.45 6.60 0.52
CA TRP A 87 -9.23 7.81 1.32
C TRP A 87 -9.30 7.60 2.85
N ILE A 88 -9.48 6.37 3.32
CA ILE A 88 -9.33 6.00 4.75
C ILE A 88 -8.09 5.12 4.95
N GLY A 89 -7.62 4.98 6.18
CA GLY A 89 -6.58 4.02 6.57
C GLY A 89 -7.12 2.93 7.48
N ALA A 90 -6.38 1.83 7.59
CA ALA A 90 -6.67 0.74 8.52
C ALA A 90 -6.49 1.18 9.99
N ASP A 91 -6.92 0.34 10.92
CA ASP A 91 -6.71 0.54 12.35
C ASP A 91 -5.22 0.80 12.66
N GLU A 92 -4.98 1.83 13.49
CA GLU A 92 -3.67 2.32 13.92
C GLU A 92 -2.72 2.82 12.81
N GLN A 93 -3.16 2.89 11.55
CA GLN A 93 -2.36 3.46 10.47
C GLN A 93 -2.49 4.98 10.40
N VAL A 94 -1.37 5.64 10.10
CA VAL A 94 -1.29 7.09 9.89
C VAL A 94 -1.59 7.51 8.45
N PHE A 95 -1.61 6.57 7.52
CA PHE A 95 -1.79 6.81 6.08
C PHE A 95 -3.10 6.21 5.58
N THR A 96 -3.71 6.89 4.61
CA THR A 96 -4.82 6.32 3.84
C THR A 96 -4.35 5.17 2.94
N HIS A 97 -5.24 4.26 2.55
CA HIS A 97 -4.96 3.14 1.66
C HIS A 97 -4.34 3.58 0.33
N ALA A 98 -4.80 4.69 -0.27
CA ALA A 98 -4.22 5.22 -1.50
C ALA A 98 -2.73 5.62 -1.31
N LEU A 99 -2.42 6.38 -0.26
CA LEU A 99 -1.05 6.76 0.05
C LEU A 99 -0.18 5.54 0.39
N SER A 100 -0.72 4.58 1.15
CA SER A 100 -0.03 3.32 1.49
C SER A 100 0.33 2.52 0.23
N ARG A 101 -0.60 2.38 -0.73
CA ARG A 101 -0.34 1.74 -2.03
C ARG A 101 0.75 2.48 -2.83
N GLN A 102 0.73 3.81 -2.83
CA GLN A 102 1.74 4.61 -3.52
C GLN A 102 3.14 4.45 -2.90
N ILE A 103 3.24 4.51 -1.56
CA ILE A 103 4.50 4.30 -0.83
C ILE A 103 5.05 2.88 -1.11
N ALA A 104 4.19 1.86 -1.02
CA ALA A 104 4.57 0.50 -1.32
C ALA A 104 5.09 0.36 -2.76
N THR A 105 4.40 0.97 -3.73
CA THR A 105 4.83 1.00 -5.14
C THR A 105 6.23 1.58 -5.28
N TYR A 106 6.53 2.71 -4.61
CA TYR A 106 7.88 3.28 -4.63
C TYR A 106 8.94 2.38 -4.01
N PHE A 107 8.65 1.70 -2.90
CA PHE A 107 9.57 0.71 -2.35
C PHE A 107 9.79 -0.45 -3.32
N MET A 108 8.73 -0.95 -3.96
CA MET A 108 8.78 -2.02 -4.95
C MET A 108 9.53 -1.63 -6.24
N GLU A 109 9.53 -0.34 -6.58
CA GLU A 109 10.33 0.23 -7.68
C GLU A 109 11.79 0.52 -7.28
N GLY A 110 12.17 0.22 -6.04
CA GLY A 110 13.52 0.45 -5.53
C GLY A 110 13.84 1.93 -5.29
N ILE A 111 12.83 2.80 -5.22
CA ILE A 111 13.02 4.20 -4.87
C ILE A 111 13.59 4.27 -3.45
N LYS A 112 14.67 5.04 -3.30
CA LYS A 112 15.38 5.15 -2.02
C LYS A 112 14.46 5.79 -0.97
N PHE A 113 14.53 5.30 0.27
CA PHE A 113 13.75 5.80 1.42
C PHE A 113 13.76 7.34 1.53
N GLN A 114 14.94 7.96 1.42
CA GLN A 114 15.09 9.42 1.48
C GLN A 114 14.42 10.16 0.32
N SER A 115 14.36 9.54 -0.86
CA SER A 115 13.64 10.08 -2.01
C SER A 115 12.14 10.02 -1.80
N ILE A 116 11.63 8.93 -1.21
CA ILE A 116 10.20 8.79 -0.86
C ILE A 116 9.79 9.87 0.14
N CYS A 117 10.56 10.07 1.22
CA CYS A 117 10.30 11.15 2.19
C CYS A 117 10.19 12.52 1.51
N LYS A 118 11.11 12.83 0.58
CA LYS A 118 11.15 14.12 -0.12
C LYS A 118 10.01 14.28 -1.13
N LEU A 119 9.73 13.25 -1.92
CA LEU A 119 8.72 13.30 -2.98
C LEU A 119 7.30 13.41 -2.41
N LEU A 120 7.03 12.69 -1.32
CA LEU A 120 5.70 12.64 -0.71
C LEU A 120 5.56 13.61 0.46
N ASP A 121 6.62 14.32 0.85
CA ASP A 121 6.67 15.19 2.03
C ASP A 121 6.19 14.43 3.30
N ILE A 122 6.83 13.28 3.55
CA ILE A 122 6.53 12.39 4.68
C ILE A 122 7.68 12.46 5.68
N PRO A 123 7.40 12.67 6.99
CA PRO A 123 8.41 12.57 8.03
C PRO A 123 9.07 11.19 8.06
N ALA A 124 10.40 11.15 8.22
CA ALA A 124 11.15 9.90 8.22
C ALA A 124 10.65 8.88 9.26
N GLY A 125 10.19 9.36 10.42
CA GLY A 125 9.63 8.49 11.47
C GLY A 125 8.35 7.78 11.03
N ASP A 126 7.47 8.46 10.31
CA ASP A 126 6.20 7.90 9.85
C ASP A 126 6.43 6.91 8.70
N LEU A 127 7.32 7.25 7.76
CA LEU A 127 7.70 6.33 6.69
C LEU A 127 8.41 5.08 7.24
N TRP A 128 9.24 5.23 8.28
CA TRP A 128 9.89 4.09 8.93
C TRP A 128 8.88 3.18 9.61
N LYS A 129 7.94 3.73 10.39
CA LYS A 129 6.86 2.93 11.01
C LYS A 129 6.05 2.17 9.98
N PHE A 130 5.68 2.84 8.89
CA PHE A 130 4.97 2.19 7.78
C PHE A 130 5.79 1.07 7.16
N LYS A 131 7.06 1.34 6.80
CA LYS A 131 7.95 0.33 6.22
C LYS A 131 8.10 -0.87 7.16
N HIS A 132 8.31 -0.62 8.45
CA HIS A 132 8.43 -1.68 9.45
C HIS A 132 7.14 -2.50 9.57
N SER A 133 5.96 -1.88 9.56
CA SER A 133 4.69 -2.61 9.56
C SER A 133 4.46 -3.39 8.26
N LEU A 134 4.89 -2.85 7.11
CA LEU A 134 4.83 -3.53 5.81
C LEU A 134 5.74 -4.76 5.78
N ASP A 135 6.97 -4.60 6.24
CA ASP A 135 7.99 -5.65 6.36
C ASP A 135 7.52 -6.81 7.25
N ASN A 136 6.75 -6.50 8.31
CA ASN A 136 6.19 -7.49 9.24
C ASN A 136 4.81 -8.05 8.82
N GLY A 137 4.36 -7.77 7.58
CA GLY A 137 3.07 -8.26 7.07
C GLY A 137 1.82 -7.68 7.76
N LYS A 138 1.97 -6.63 8.59
CA LYS A 138 0.87 -6.00 9.32
C LYS A 138 0.06 -5.02 8.45
N ILE A 139 0.50 -4.77 7.22
CA ILE A 139 -0.18 -3.91 6.25
C ILE A 139 -0.73 -4.77 5.12
N SER A 140 -2.07 -4.90 5.07
CA SER A 140 -2.73 -5.46 3.89
C SER A 140 -2.81 -4.39 2.81
N LEU A 141 -2.07 -4.59 1.71
CA LEU A 141 -2.15 -3.74 0.51
C LEU A 141 -3.32 -4.14 -0.42
N SER A 142 -4.18 -5.07 0.01
CA SER A 142 -5.26 -5.63 -0.81
C SER A 142 -6.45 -4.68 -0.93
N GLY A 143 -6.23 -3.54 -1.57
CA GLY A 143 -7.28 -2.68 -2.12
C GLY A 143 -7.44 -2.97 -3.61
N LYS A 144 -8.24 -3.99 -3.95
CA LYS A 144 -8.87 -4.28 -5.27
C LYS A 144 -8.01 -4.36 -6.56
N ASP A 145 -6.74 -3.96 -6.57
CA ASP A 145 -5.83 -4.08 -7.72
C ASP A 145 -5.16 -5.47 -7.83
N THR A 146 -5.39 -6.35 -6.84
CA THR A 146 -4.89 -7.74 -6.83
C THR A 146 -5.50 -8.62 -7.92
N LEU A 147 -6.54 -8.15 -8.64
CA LEU A 147 -7.16 -8.89 -9.73
C LEU A 147 -6.22 -9.15 -10.92
N MET A 148 -5.08 -8.43 -11.03
CA MET A 148 -4.05 -8.76 -12.02
C MET A 148 -2.95 -9.68 -11.47
N ALA A 149 -2.67 -9.66 -10.16
CA ALA A 149 -1.62 -10.49 -9.56
C ALA A 149 -2.05 -11.97 -9.43
N ASP A 150 -3.32 -12.22 -9.13
CA ASP A 150 -3.89 -13.58 -9.01
C ASP A 150 -3.93 -14.30 -10.37
N SER A 151 -4.14 -13.54 -11.45
CA SER A 151 -4.09 -14.09 -12.81
C SER A 151 -2.68 -14.49 -13.28
N GLY A 152 -1.63 -13.93 -12.66
CA GLY A 152 -0.23 -14.25 -12.98
C GLY A 152 0.28 -15.49 -12.27
N GLN A 153 -0.02 -15.64 -10.98
CA GLN A 153 0.37 -16.83 -10.20
C GLN A 153 -0.27 -18.10 -10.74
N ALA A 154 -1.58 -18.09 -11.03
CA ALA A 154 -2.27 -19.26 -11.58
C ALA A 154 -1.89 -19.57 -13.05
N LYS A 155 -1.62 -18.54 -13.87
CA LYS A 155 -1.24 -18.74 -15.29
C LYS A 155 0.21 -19.19 -15.47
N PHE A 156 1.09 -18.75 -14.59
CA PHE A 156 2.52 -19.08 -14.64
C PHE A 156 2.94 -20.02 -13.51
N ASP A 157 2.00 -20.70 -12.86
CA ASP A 157 2.23 -21.79 -11.91
C ASP A 157 3.44 -21.51 -11.01
N ILE A 158 3.38 -20.35 -10.36
CA ILE A 158 4.48 -19.80 -9.55
C ILE A 158 4.31 -20.37 -8.14
N PRO A 159 5.36 -20.96 -7.53
CA PRO A 159 5.29 -21.48 -6.16
C PRO A 159 4.85 -20.41 -5.16
N GLU A 160 4.10 -20.81 -4.13
CA GLU A 160 3.62 -19.91 -3.08
C GLU A 160 4.77 -19.16 -2.38
N VAL A 161 4.44 -18.03 -1.75
CA VAL A 161 5.42 -17.11 -1.16
C VAL A 161 6.27 -17.75 -0.06
N ASP A 162 5.72 -18.71 0.68
CA ASP A 162 6.42 -19.45 1.75
C ASP A 162 7.05 -20.76 1.26
N HIS A 163 7.02 -21.03 -0.05
CA HIS A 163 7.63 -22.22 -0.61
C HIS A 163 9.16 -22.21 -0.40
N PRO A 164 9.77 -23.33 0.05
CA PRO A 164 11.20 -23.36 0.43
C PRO A 164 12.16 -23.08 -0.73
N VAL A 165 11.68 -23.19 -1.97
CA VAL A 165 12.47 -22.93 -3.18
C VAL A 165 13.08 -21.52 -3.21
N TRP A 166 12.36 -20.53 -2.67
CA TRP A 166 12.85 -19.15 -2.63
C TRP A 166 14.06 -19.01 -1.71
N GLY A 167 14.02 -19.70 -0.56
CA GLY A 167 15.16 -19.81 0.33
C GLY A 167 16.33 -20.56 -0.32
N ALA A 168 16.05 -21.69 -0.98
CA ALA A 168 17.07 -22.50 -1.66
C ALA A 168 17.81 -21.72 -2.77
N LEU A 169 17.09 -20.92 -3.56
CA LEU A 169 17.69 -20.03 -4.55
C LEU A 169 18.61 -18.99 -3.91
N LEU A 170 18.26 -18.47 -2.73
CA LEU A 170 19.03 -17.45 -2.03
C LEU A 170 20.22 -17.99 -1.22
N THR A 171 20.20 -19.26 -0.85
CA THR A 171 21.32 -19.92 -0.17
C THR A 171 22.25 -20.65 -1.14
N GLY A 172 21.82 -20.81 -2.40
CA GLY A 172 22.52 -21.61 -3.40
C GLY A 172 22.24 -23.11 -3.29
N GLY A 173 21.24 -23.51 -2.49
CA GLY A 173 20.74 -24.89 -2.43
C GLY A 173 19.98 -25.32 -3.70
N LEU A 174 19.51 -24.36 -4.49
CA LEU A 174 19.01 -24.58 -5.84
C LEU A 174 19.77 -23.67 -6.80
N ASP A 175 20.40 -24.26 -7.81
CA ASP A 175 21.04 -23.52 -8.90
C ASP A 175 20.20 -23.66 -10.17
N ILE A 176 20.06 -22.54 -10.89
CA ILE A 176 19.27 -22.47 -12.12
C ILE A 176 20.05 -21.69 -13.17
N GLU A 177 19.85 -22.02 -14.43
CA GLU A 177 20.39 -21.25 -15.53
C GLU A 177 19.62 -19.92 -15.64
N ILE A 178 20.27 -18.82 -15.27
CA ILE A 178 19.73 -17.47 -15.30
C ILE A 178 20.08 -16.79 -16.63
N ARG A 179 19.08 -16.54 -17.47
CA ARG A 179 19.25 -15.83 -18.76
C ARG A 179 18.98 -14.34 -18.62
N VAL A 180 18.16 -13.96 -17.65
CA VAL A 180 17.79 -12.57 -17.42
C VAL A 180 18.79 -11.86 -16.49
N LEU A 181 19.51 -10.87 -17.03
CA LEU A 181 20.55 -10.13 -16.31
C LEU A 181 20.03 -9.46 -15.02
N SER A 182 18.82 -8.91 -15.04
CA SER A 182 18.22 -8.26 -13.86
C SER A 182 17.97 -9.25 -12.73
N LEU A 183 17.55 -10.48 -13.03
CA LEU A 183 17.43 -11.54 -12.02
C LEU A 183 18.81 -11.92 -11.47
N LYS A 184 19.83 -12.02 -12.33
CA LYS A 184 21.21 -12.33 -11.92
C LYS A 184 21.74 -11.30 -10.93
N LEU A 185 21.57 -10.01 -11.24
CA LEU A 185 22.00 -8.91 -10.36
C LEU A 185 21.24 -8.91 -9.03
N LEU A 186 19.92 -9.14 -9.06
CA LEU A 186 19.09 -9.25 -7.86
C LEU A 186 19.57 -10.41 -6.98
N LEU A 187 19.75 -11.61 -7.55
CA LEU A 187 20.23 -12.79 -6.82
C LEU A 187 21.62 -12.56 -6.23
N THR A 188 22.55 -11.95 -6.96
CA THR A 188 23.87 -11.61 -6.42
C THR A 188 23.76 -10.70 -5.20
N LYS A 189 22.92 -9.65 -5.27
CA LYS A 189 22.69 -8.73 -4.16
C LYS A 189 22.05 -9.44 -2.96
N LEU A 190 20.98 -10.20 -3.17
CA LEU A 190 20.25 -10.87 -2.09
C LEU A 190 21.10 -11.97 -1.44
N ARG A 191 21.82 -12.78 -2.21
CA ARG A 191 22.78 -13.78 -1.71
C ARG A 191 23.87 -13.13 -0.85
N GLY A 192 24.43 -12.00 -1.29
CA GLY A 192 25.42 -11.26 -0.50
C GLY A 192 24.87 -10.74 0.84
N GLN A 193 23.60 -10.29 0.86
CA GLN A 193 22.94 -9.89 2.10
C GLN A 193 22.66 -11.08 3.02
N MET A 194 22.22 -12.21 2.47
CA MET A 194 21.92 -13.45 3.21
C MET A 194 23.14 -14.02 3.95
N GLN A 195 24.35 -13.78 3.46
CA GLN A 195 25.59 -14.19 4.13
C GLN A 195 25.85 -13.39 5.42
N LEU A 196 25.38 -12.14 5.50
CA LEU A 196 25.59 -11.25 6.64
C LEU A 196 24.44 -11.30 7.65
N ILE A 197 23.25 -11.70 7.20
CA ILE A 197 22.03 -11.76 8.01
C ILE A 197 21.97 -13.13 8.69
N SER A 198 21.98 -13.16 10.02
CA SER A 198 21.76 -14.39 10.82
C SER A 198 20.31 -14.59 11.25
N ASP A 199 19.52 -13.51 11.23
CA ASP A 199 18.13 -13.50 11.68
C ASP A 199 17.21 -14.25 10.68
N PRO A 200 16.49 -15.31 11.10
CA PRO A 200 15.63 -16.09 10.23
C PRO A 200 14.45 -15.30 9.66
N GLU A 201 13.89 -14.34 10.40
CA GLU A 201 12.76 -13.52 9.92
C GLU A 201 13.22 -12.61 8.78
N VAL A 202 14.39 -11.96 8.95
CA VAL A 202 14.97 -11.09 7.93
C VAL A 202 15.38 -11.90 6.69
N ARG A 203 15.78 -13.16 6.84
CA ARG A 203 16.03 -14.07 5.72
C ARG A 203 14.75 -14.42 4.95
N GLN A 204 13.65 -14.66 5.65
CA GLN A 204 12.35 -14.92 5.02
C GLN A 204 11.86 -13.70 4.22
N MET A 205 12.08 -12.49 4.72
CA MET A 205 11.79 -11.28 3.96
C MET A 205 12.55 -11.20 2.62
N LYS A 206 13.79 -11.70 2.57
CA LYS A 206 14.56 -11.77 1.31
C LYS A 206 13.99 -12.78 0.33
N ALA A 207 13.48 -13.90 0.83
CA ALA A 207 12.77 -14.89 0.02
C ALA A 207 11.47 -14.29 -0.56
N HIS A 208 10.73 -13.52 0.23
CA HIS A 208 9.53 -12.80 -0.24
C HIS A 208 9.86 -11.74 -1.31
N GLU A 209 10.96 -10.99 -1.16
CA GLU A 209 11.46 -10.04 -2.16
C GLU A 209 11.75 -10.74 -3.51
N LEU A 210 12.33 -11.95 -3.46
CA LEU A 210 12.59 -12.76 -4.64
C LEU A 210 11.29 -13.29 -5.28
N HIS A 211 10.37 -13.86 -4.50
CA HIS A 211 9.08 -14.34 -4.99
C HIS A 211 8.31 -13.23 -5.71
N HIS A 212 8.22 -12.03 -5.11
CA HIS A 212 7.53 -10.90 -5.74
C HIS A 212 8.15 -10.48 -7.07
N TYR A 213 9.47 -10.57 -7.21
CA TYR A 213 10.14 -10.33 -8.48
C TYR A 213 9.68 -11.31 -9.57
N PHE A 214 9.57 -12.61 -9.22
CA PHE A 214 9.08 -13.64 -10.13
C PHE A 214 7.63 -13.42 -10.55
N VAL A 215 6.74 -13.07 -9.61
CA VAL A 215 5.33 -12.76 -9.93
C VAL A 215 5.23 -11.57 -10.89
N ARG A 216 5.98 -10.50 -10.65
CA ARG A 216 5.94 -9.29 -11.49
C ARG A 216 6.49 -9.51 -12.90
N HIS A 217 7.48 -10.38 -13.05
CA HIS A 217 8.20 -10.59 -14.31
C HIS A 217 7.97 -11.98 -14.92
N ALA A 218 6.89 -12.66 -14.55
CA ALA A 218 6.62 -14.06 -14.89
C ALA A 218 6.71 -14.38 -16.39
N ILE A 219 6.23 -13.47 -17.25
CA ILE A 219 6.32 -13.60 -18.72
C ILE A 219 7.79 -13.66 -19.18
N GLN A 220 8.60 -12.74 -18.68
CA GLN A 220 10.01 -12.60 -19.04
C GLN A 220 10.87 -13.73 -18.43
N LEU A 221 10.48 -14.23 -17.26
CA LEU A 221 11.18 -15.28 -16.50
C LEU A 221 10.63 -16.69 -16.77
N SER A 222 9.97 -16.90 -17.91
CA SER A 222 9.35 -18.19 -18.24
C SER A 222 10.36 -19.35 -18.25
N HIS A 223 11.61 -19.09 -18.66
CA HIS A 223 12.70 -20.08 -18.66
C HIS A 223 13.14 -20.46 -17.25
N GLU A 224 13.32 -19.47 -16.37
CA GLU A 224 13.72 -19.68 -14.99
C GLU A 224 12.59 -20.32 -14.17
N LEU A 225 11.34 -19.91 -14.39
CA LEU A 225 10.17 -20.53 -13.77
C LEU A 225 10.02 -22.00 -14.15
N ALA A 226 10.31 -22.37 -15.40
CA ALA A 226 10.25 -23.77 -15.82
C ALA A 226 11.23 -24.66 -15.05
N GLN A 227 12.42 -24.16 -14.70
CA GLN A 227 13.40 -24.89 -13.89
C GLN A 227 12.97 -24.99 -12.43
N ILE A 228 12.38 -23.91 -11.89
CA ILE A 228 11.86 -23.88 -10.52
C ILE A 228 10.76 -24.92 -10.31
N ARG A 229 9.89 -25.15 -11.31
CA ARG A 229 8.82 -26.16 -11.22
C ARG A 229 9.30 -27.62 -11.27
N GLN A 230 10.52 -27.85 -11.74
CA GLN A 230 11.08 -29.20 -11.88
C GLN A 230 11.82 -29.69 -10.63
N ASN A 231 11.95 -28.83 -9.61
CA ASN A 231 12.69 -29.08 -8.37
C ASN A 231 11.79 -28.89 -7.14
#